data_AF-A0A239QYP3-F1
#
_entry.id   AF-A0A239QYP3-F1
#
_cell.length_a   1.000
_cell.length_b   1.000
_cell.length_c   1.000
_cell.angle_alpha   90.00
_cell.angle_beta   90.00
_cell.angle_gamma   90.00
#
_symmetry.space_group_name_H-M   'P 1'
#
loop_
_entity.id
_entity.type
_entity.pdbx_description
1 polymer ?
#
loop_
_entity_poly.entity_id
_entity_poly.type
_entity_poly.pdbx_seq_one_letter_code
_entity_poly.pdbx_strand_id
1 'polypeptide(L)'
;MKPNQNQESKTCPGDSSTSAIMRKKNIATRIIGICILLLGCMPILAQSQEQADLLKRAYDKHSKSLLNKFFNNWSKEISSNENDAPNKWVAEAHKVFVAFYQPLQPEKIGCRGEDNIELYKESSYLIVQDTLKDIYIADSIPLTQDELEVFYVNSIKQQYPDSSKQIGYERIIRRDKLQGKLYPIFDISNDFRPYIGIPTKRVDSNISFRPPVSFPKKKIVYLTKGYKQLLNNFLGNEHVELGKESIMQAAHSKGESEKRMKFINKAVKIIYGHWGGYWQYETYPQAYNIILDSNLRHAVVHFRHGYGGGYAVLKKQNNQWGIISAELTWIE
;
A
#
# COMPACT_ATOMS: atom_id res chain seq x y z
N MET A 1 -55.34 23.60 23.52
CA MET A 1 -56.80 23.36 23.60
C MET A 1 -57.36 23.28 22.18
N LYS A 2 -57.86 22.09 21.78
CA LYS A 2 -58.62 21.72 20.54
C LYS A 2 -57.94 21.89 19.16
N PRO A 3 -58.38 21.14 18.12
CA PRO A 3 -58.63 19.69 18.02
C PRO A 3 -57.92 19.06 16.78
N ASN A 4 -57.39 17.84 16.86
CA ASN A 4 -58.03 16.57 16.45
C ASN A 4 -58.72 16.57 15.07
N GLN A 5 -58.08 15.97 14.06
CA GLN A 5 -58.75 15.39 12.90
C GLN A 5 -58.17 14.00 12.61
N ASN A 6 -58.94 13.00 13.04
CA ASN A 6 -58.85 11.61 12.59
C ASN A 6 -59.27 11.54 11.13
N GLN A 7 -58.39 11.05 10.26
CA GLN A 7 -58.77 10.49 8.97
C GLN A 7 -58.61 8.98 9.04
N GLU A 8 -59.74 8.28 9.18
CA GLU A 8 -59.85 6.84 8.99
C GLU A 8 -59.69 6.53 7.49
N SER A 9 -58.59 5.86 7.12
CA SER A 9 -58.43 5.27 5.80
C SER A 9 -59.03 3.86 5.80
N LYS A 10 -60.15 3.72 5.07
CA LYS A 10 -60.71 2.40 4.72
C LYS A 10 -59.75 1.69 3.77
N THR A 11 -59.11 0.63 4.25
CA THR A 11 -58.35 -0.30 3.42
C THR A 11 -59.25 -1.43 2.95
N CYS A 12 -59.33 -1.61 1.63
CA CYS A 12 -60.00 -2.73 1.00
C CYS A 12 -59.22 -4.05 1.26
N PRO A 13 -59.90 -5.19 1.41
CA PRO A 13 -59.23 -6.49 1.54
C PRO A 13 -58.63 -6.88 0.18
N GLY A 14 -57.33 -6.66 0.03
CA GLY A 14 -56.57 -7.12 -1.12
C GLY A 14 -56.26 -8.62 -1.02
N ASP A 15 -56.52 -9.33 -2.11
CA ASP A 15 -56.27 -10.76 -2.33
C ASP A 15 -54.94 -11.24 -1.75
N SER A 16 -55.03 -12.15 -0.77
CA SER A 16 -53.90 -12.69 -0.01
C SER A 16 -53.16 -13.84 -0.73
N SER A 17 -53.62 -14.27 -1.90
CA SER A 17 -53.09 -15.45 -2.61
C SER A 17 -51.86 -15.15 -3.48
N THR A 18 -51.72 -13.93 -4.01
CA THR A 18 -50.59 -13.54 -4.89
C THR A 18 -49.32 -13.18 -4.10
N SER A 19 -49.47 -12.79 -2.82
CA SER A 19 -48.37 -12.43 -1.90
C SER A 19 -47.49 -13.63 -1.51
N ALA A 20 -48.09 -14.80 -1.32
CA ALA A 20 -47.36 -16.02 -0.93
C ALA A 20 -46.45 -16.56 -2.05
N ILE A 21 -46.86 -16.41 -3.31
CA ILE A 21 -46.10 -16.89 -4.48
C ILE A 21 -44.90 -15.96 -4.76
N MET A 22 -45.04 -14.64 -4.58
CA MET A 22 -43.90 -13.71 -4.70
C MET A 22 -42.87 -13.87 -3.57
N ARG A 23 -43.30 -14.18 -2.33
CA ARG A 23 -42.36 -14.44 -1.21
C ARG A 23 -41.53 -15.71 -1.43
N LYS A 24 -42.10 -16.78 -1.98
CA LYS A 24 -41.35 -18.04 -2.25
C LYS A 24 -40.30 -17.88 -3.34
N LYS A 25 -40.56 -17.09 -4.39
CA LYS A 25 -39.56 -16.81 -5.45
C LYS A 25 -38.34 -16.05 -4.91
N ASN A 26 -38.54 -15.07 -4.03
CA ASN A 26 -37.43 -14.31 -3.44
C ASN A 26 -36.51 -15.14 -2.52
N ILE A 27 -37.03 -16.19 -1.88
CA ILE A 27 -36.22 -17.08 -1.02
C ILE A 27 -35.34 -17.99 -1.88
N ALA A 28 -35.90 -18.58 -2.94
CA ALA A 28 -35.14 -19.45 -3.85
C ALA A 28 -33.99 -18.71 -4.54
N THR A 29 -34.21 -17.47 -5.00
CA THR A 29 -33.16 -16.65 -5.64
C THR A 29 -32.04 -16.28 -4.65
N ARG A 30 -32.36 -16.02 -3.38
CA ARG A 30 -31.36 -15.75 -2.34
C ARG A 30 -30.54 -16.99 -1.98
N ILE A 31 -31.16 -18.17 -1.90
CA ILE A 31 -30.46 -19.43 -1.63
C ILE A 31 -29.51 -19.77 -2.79
N ILE A 32 -29.97 -19.63 -4.04
CA ILE A 32 -29.12 -19.86 -5.22
C ILE A 32 -27.94 -18.88 -5.25
N GLY A 33 -28.16 -17.60 -4.93
CA GLY A 33 -27.08 -16.61 -4.84
C GLY A 33 -26.03 -16.94 -3.76
N ILE A 34 -26.46 -17.41 -2.58
CA ILE A 34 -25.56 -17.85 -1.51
C ILE A 34 -24.77 -19.10 -1.92
N CYS A 35 -25.41 -20.09 -2.56
CA CYS A 35 -24.73 -21.29 -3.05
C CYS A 35 -23.68 -20.98 -4.13
N ILE A 36 -23.97 -20.05 -5.05
CA ILE A 36 -23.00 -19.61 -6.08
C ILE A 36 -21.81 -18.88 -5.44
N LEU A 37 -22.05 -18.01 -4.46
CA LEU A 37 -20.98 -17.35 -3.68
C LEU A 37 -20.11 -18.37 -2.92
N LEU A 38 -20.72 -19.38 -2.30
CA LEU A 38 -19.99 -20.42 -1.57
C LEU A 38 -19.15 -21.30 -2.51
N LEU A 39 -19.67 -21.64 -3.69
CA LEU A 39 -18.94 -22.42 -4.70
C LEU A 39 -17.77 -21.64 -5.30
N GLY A 40 -17.88 -20.30 -5.42
CA GLY A 40 -16.80 -19.44 -5.89
C GLY A 40 -15.61 -19.29 -4.91
N CYS A 41 -15.82 -19.47 -3.61
CA CYS A 41 -14.77 -19.31 -2.59
C CYS A 41 -13.97 -20.60 -2.30
N MET A 42 -14.52 -21.77 -2.61
CA MET A 42 -13.89 -23.08 -2.34
C MET A 42 -12.50 -23.27 -3.00
N PRO A 43 -12.27 -22.89 -4.27
CA PRO A 43 -10.99 -23.13 -4.94
C PRO A 43 -9.83 -22.37 -4.29
N ILE A 44 -10.10 -21.14 -3.82
CA ILE A 44 -9.11 -20.25 -3.21
C ILE A 44 -8.61 -20.85 -1.88
N LEU A 45 -9.52 -21.41 -1.09
CA LEU A 45 -9.18 -22.05 0.18
C LEU A 45 -8.36 -23.32 -0.03
N ALA A 46 -8.77 -24.19 -0.96
CA ALA A 46 -8.04 -25.43 -1.26
C ALA A 46 -6.61 -25.14 -1.76
N GLN A 47 -6.46 -24.17 -2.65
CA GLN A 47 -5.15 -23.74 -3.15
C GLN A 47 -4.26 -23.19 -2.03
N SER A 48 -4.81 -22.37 -1.14
CA SER A 48 -4.04 -21.82 -0.01
C SER A 48 -3.52 -22.91 0.94
N GLN A 49 -4.30 -23.98 1.15
CA GLN A 49 -3.90 -25.11 1.99
C GLN A 49 -2.78 -25.93 1.32
N GLU A 50 -2.88 -26.20 0.02
CA GLU A 50 -1.83 -26.95 -0.71
C GLU A 50 -0.49 -26.20 -0.65
N GLN A 51 -0.51 -24.88 -0.82
CA GLN A 51 0.69 -24.04 -0.72
C GLN A 51 1.26 -24.05 0.71
N ALA A 52 0.41 -24.00 1.74
CA ALA A 52 0.84 -24.08 3.13
C ALA A 52 1.53 -25.42 3.44
N ASP A 53 0.93 -26.53 3.00
CA ASP A 53 1.48 -27.87 3.16
C ASP A 53 2.80 -28.05 2.37
N LEU A 54 2.90 -27.44 1.19
CA LEU A 54 4.13 -27.45 0.40
C LEU A 54 5.26 -26.68 1.13
N LEU A 55 4.99 -25.48 1.65
CA LEU A 55 5.96 -24.69 2.39
C LEU A 55 6.40 -25.40 3.68
N LYS A 56 5.45 -25.99 4.42
CA LYS A 56 5.74 -26.79 5.62
C LYS A 56 6.63 -27.99 5.29
N ARG A 57 6.29 -28.78 4.26
CA ARG A 57 7.13 -29.90 3.83
C ARG A 57 8.51 -29.47 3.35
N ALA A 58 8.62 -28.30 2.71
CA ALA A 58 9.90 -27.74 2.32
C ALA A 58 10.78 -27.48 3.56
N TYR A 59 10.21 -26.88 4.60
CA TYR A 59 10.88 -26.62 5.87
C TYR A 59 11.29 -27.91 6.59
N ASP A 60 10.34 -28.83 6.80
CA ASP A 60 10.55 -30.08 7.52
C ASP A 60 11.62 -30.97 6.85
N LYS A 61 11.73 -30.91 5.52
CA LYS A 61 12.74 -31.66 4.74
C LYS A 61 14.00 -30.84 4.43
N HIS A 62 14.09 -29.59 4.89
CA HIS A 62 15.11 -28.63 4.49
C HIS A 62 15.35 -28.53 2.96
N SER A 63 14.29 -28.72 2.17
CA SER A 63 14.39 -28.90 0.72
C SER A 63 14.31 -27.56 -0.03
N LYS A 64 15.44 -27.10 -0.57
CA LYS A 64 15.50 -25.92 -1.45
C LYS A 64 14.62 -26.08 -2.70
N SER A 65 14.54 -27.31 -3.24
CA SER A 65 13.70 -27.60 -4.41
C SER A 65 12.21 -27.41 -4.12
N LEU A 66 11.71 -27.91 -2.98
CA LEU A 66 10.31 -27.71 -2.59
C LEU A 66 10.02 -26.23 -2.26
N LEU A 67 10.97 -25.52 -1.63
CA LEU A 67 10.83 -24.08 -1.39
C LEU A 67 10.72 -23.31 -2.71
N ASN A 68 11.57 -23.62 -3.69
CA ASN A 68 11.48 -23.03 -5.01
C ASN A 68 10.17 -23.40 -5.71
N LYS A 69 9.66 -24.63 -5.53
CA LYS A 69 8.37 -25.04 -6.09
C LYS A 69 7.22 -24.19 -5.51
N PHE A 70 7.21 -23.93 -4.21
CA PHE A 70 6.22 -23.04 -3.57
C PHE A 70 6.21 -21.65 -4.21
N PHE A 71 7.36 -20.99 -4.32
CA PHE A 71 7.42 -19.66 -4.93
C PHE A 71 7.13 -19.67 -6.44
N ASN A 72 7.52 -20.73 -7.14
CA ASN A 72 7.16 -20.90 -8.55
C ASN A 72 5.65 -21.03 -8.75
N ASN A 73 4.97 -21.79 -7.90
CA ASN A 73 3.52 -21.87 -7.93
C ASN A 73 2.92 -20.48 -7.67
N TRP A 74 3.31 -19.81 -6.59
CA TRP A 74 2.86 -18.45 -6.28
C TRP A 74 3.01 -17.48 -7.46
N SER A 75 4.18 -17.46 -8.12
CA SER A 75 4.43 -16.58 -9.28
C SER A 75 3.51 -16.84 -10.48
N LYS A 76 2.94 -18.05 -10.61
CA LYS A 76 2.01 -18.42 -11.69
C LYS A 76 0.56 -18.14 -11.34
N GLU A 77 0.21 -18.23 -10.07
CA GLU A 77 -1.17 -18.08 -9.58
C GLU A 77 -1.65 -16.62 -9.67
N ILE A 78 -0.73 -15.67 -9.49
CA ILE A 78 -1.06 -14.24 -9.43
C ILE A 78 -0.21 -13.49 -10.46
N SER A 79 -0.82 -13.14 -11.58
CA SER A 79 -0.20 -12.30 -12.61
C SER A 79 -0.32 -10.82 -12.30
N SER A 80 0.43 -9.99 -13.04
CA SER A 80 0.16 -8.55 -13.12
C SER A 80 -1.24 -8.29 -13.68
N ASN A 81 -1.79 -7.12 -13.35
CA ASN A 81 -3.14 -6.70 -13.76
C ASN A 81 -3.14 -5.30 -14.40
N GLU A 82 -2.08 -4.94 -15.12
CA GLU A 82 -1.95 -3.61 -15.74
C GLU A 82 -3.15 -3.24 -16.62
N ASN A 83 -3.67 -4.20 -17.38
CA ASN A 83 -4.80 -3.99 -18.30
C ASN A 83 -6.15 -3.92 -17.57
N ASP A 84 -6.20 -4.25 -16.28
CA ASP A 84 -7.42 -4.26 -15.47
C ASP A 84 -7.60 -2.94 -14.69
N ALA A 85 -6.80 -1.92 -14.99
CA ALA A 85 -6.89 -0.62 -14.33
C ALA A 85 -8.28 0.01 -14.58
N PRO A 86 -9.07 0.29 -13.52
CA PRO A 86 -10.46 0.73 -13.66
C PRO A 86 -10.60 2.16 -14.22
N ASN A 87 -9.51 2.94 -14.21
CA ASN A 87 -9.48 4.31 -14.73
C ASN A 87 -8.05 4.73 -15.10
N LYS A 88 -7.93 5.87 -15.79
CA LYS A 88 -6.64 6.42 -16.24
C LYS A 88 -5.66 6.73 -15.11
N TRP A 89 -6.14 7.10 -13.91
CA TRP A 89 -5.27 7.44 -12.78
C TRP A 89 -4.62 6.21 -12.19
N VAL A 90 -5.36 5.10 -12.08
CA VAL A 90 -4.81 3.81 -11.68
C VAL A 90 -3.80 3.30 -12.70
N ALA A 91 -4.14 3.38 -13.99
CA ALA A 91 -3.23 3.00 -15.06
C ALA A 91 -1.92 3.80 -15.02
N GLU A 92 -2.01 5.10 -14.72
CA GLU A 92 -0.82 5.94 -14.61
C GLU A 92 -0.04 5.67 -13.32
N ALA A 93 -0.71 5.44 -12.19
CA ALA A 93 -0.08 5.04 -10.94
C ALA A 93 0.71 3.73 -11.06
N HIS A 94 0.23 2.77 -11.87
CA HIS A 94 1.00 1.56 -12.21
C HIS A 94 2.33 1.91 -12.88
N LYS A 95 2.33 2.82 -13.87
CA LYS A 95 3.55 3.25 -14.57
C LYS A 95 4.50 4.01 -13.65
N VAL A 96 3.96 4.90 -12.80
CA VAL A 96 4.75 5.60 -11.77
C VAL A 96 5.42 4.59 -10.85
N PHE A 97 4.68 3.59 -10.36
CA PHE A 97 5.23 2.56 -9.49
C PHE A 97 6.31 1.73 -10.19
N VAL A 98 6.12 1.33 -11.45
CA VAL A 98 7.14 0.58 -12.21
C VAL A 98 8.43 1.39 -12.34
N ALA A 99 8.35 2.70 -12.58
CA ALA A 99 9.52 3.57 -12.63
C ALA A 99 10.19 3.73 -11.26
N PHE A 100 9.37 3.88 -10.21
CA PHE A 100 9.81 4.07 -8.82
C PHE A 100 10.44 2.81 -8.20
N TYR A 101 9.83 1.64 -8.43
CA TYR A 101 10.14 0.40 -7.75
C TYR A 101 11.47 -0.18 -8.27
N GLN A 102 12.57 0.26 -7.67
CA GLN A 102 13.94 -0.12 -8.01
C GLN A 102 14.63 -0.82 -6.81
N PRO A 103 14.13 -1.99 -6.35
CA PRO A 103 14.63 -2.68 -5.16
C PRO A 103 16.10 -3.09 -5.24
N LEU A 104 16.67 -3.18 -6.44
CA LEU A 104 18.07 -3.53 -6.70
C LEU A 104 18.98 -2.30 -6.88
N GLN A 105 18.42 -1.10 -6.82
CA GLN A 105 19.13 0.19 -6.96
C GLN A 105 18.60 1.21 -5.93
N PRO A 106 18.64 0.88 -4.63
CA PRO A 106 18.03 1.73 -3.60
C PRO A 106 18.73 3.10 -3.44
N GLU A 107 19.94 3.28 -3.96
CA GLU A 107 20.59 4.58 -4.10
C GLU A 107 19.76 5.57 -4.95
N LYS A 108 18.95 5.08 -5.90
CA LYS A 108 18.07 5.92 -6.73
C LYS A 108 16.93 6.55 -5.93
N ILE A 109 16.60 6.00 -4.76
CA ILE A 109 15.56 6.52 -3.87
C ILE A 109 16.16 7.21 -2.62
N GLY A 110 17.43 7.61 -2.68
CA GLY A 110 18.11 8.32 -1.60
C GLY A 110 18.58 7.43 -0.44
N CYS A 111 18.45 6.10 -0.55
CA CYS A 111 18.96 5.18 0.45
C CYS A 111 20.48 5.02 0.28
N ARG A 112 21.27 5.49 1.27
CA ARG A 112 22.71 5.21 1.33
C ARG A 112 22.91 3.81 1.91
N GLY A 113 23.39 2.91 1.07
CA GLY A 113 23.45 1.48 1.38
C GLY A 113 24.64 1.10 2.23
N GLU A 114 24.36 0.46 3.36
CA GLU A 114 25.12 -0.70 3.87
C GLU A 114 24.16 -1.81 4.35
N ASP A 115 22.99 -1.48 4.90
CA ASP A 115 22.21 -2.51 5.61
C ASP A 115 21.25 -3.36 4.76
N ASN A 116 20.84 -2.94 3.56
CA ASN A 116 19.71 -3.58 2.85
C ASN A 116 19.91 -3.99 1.38
N ILE A 117 20.91 -3.48 0.65
CA ILE A 117 21.08 -3.79 -0.79
C ILE A 117 21.48 -5.26 -1.00
N GLU A 118 22.41 -5.74 -0.17
CA GLU A 118 22.89 -7.12 -0.25
C GLU A 118 21.79 -8.13 0.07
N LEU A 119 20.79 -7.73 0.86
CA LEU A 119 19.71 -8.61 1.29
C LEU A 119 18.91 -9.18 0.12
N TYR A 120 18.74 -8.42 -0.97
CA TYR A 120 17.95 -8.85 -2.13
C TYR A 120 18.79 -9.42 -3.27
N LYS A 121 20.11 -9.20 -3.28
CA LYS A 121 21.01 -9.69 -4.35
C LYS A 121 20.98 -11.21 -4.47
N GLU A 122 20.94 -11.92 -3.34
CA GLU A 122 20.93 -13.39 -3.30
C GLU A 122 19.53 -14.01 -3.43
N SER A 123 18.47 -13.20 -3.29
CA SER A 123 17.08 -13.69 -3.37
C SER A 123 16.72 -14.08 -4.81
N SER A 124 16.06 -15.23 -5.00
CA SER A 124 15.54 -15.63 -6.33
C SER A 124 14.19 -15.01 -6.65
N TYR A 125 13.46 -14.59 -5.61
CA TYR A 125 12.12 -14.01 -5.71
C TYR A 125 12.06 -12.65 -5.02
N LEU A 126 11.23 -11.75 -5.55
CA LEU A 126 10.87 -10.48 -4.92
C LEU A 126 9.37 -10.50 -4.62
N ILE A 127 9.01 -10.09 -3.40
CA ILE A 127 7.62 -9.95 -2.97
C ILE A 127 7.21 -8.51 -3.20
N VAL A 128 6.27 -8.28 -4.12
CA VAL A 128 5.73 -6.96 -4.43
C VAL A 128 4.40 -6.80 -3.70
N GLN A 129 4.08 -5.59 -3.25
CA GLN A 129 2.75 -5.29 -2.68
C GLN A 129 1.64 -5.65 -3.69
N ASP A 130 0.52 -6.18 -3.20
CA ASP A 130 -0.66 -6.49 -4.01
C ASP A 130 -1.70 -5.36 -4.02
N THR A 131 -1.45 -4.34 -3.20
CA THR A 131 -2.38 -3.27 -2.88
C THR A 131 -1.63 -1.95 -2.79
N LEU A 132 -2.29 -0.88 -3.24
CA LEU A 132 -1.88 0.49 -3.00
C LEU A 132 -2.99 1.14 -2.19
N LYS A 133 -2.64 1.76 -1.07
CA LYS A 133 -3.64 2.23 -0.11
C LYS A 133 -4.51 3.32 -0.72
N ASP A 134 -3.87 4.33 -1.31
CA ASP A 134 -4.56 5.49 -1.87
C ASP A 134 -3.83 6.04 -3.11
N ILE A 135 -4.61 6.51 -4.09
CA ILE A 135 -4.13 7.34 -5.19
C ILE A 135 -4.79 8.70 -5.07
N TYR A 136 -3.98 9.75 -5.17
CA TYR A 136 -4.42 11.13 -5.09
C TYR A 136 -4.10 11.89 -6.38
N ILE A 137 -4.85 12.96 -6.61
CA ILE A 137 -4.54 13.97 -7.60
C ILE A 137 -4.34 15.33 -6.92
N ALA A 138 -3.42 16.13 -7.44
CA ALA A 138 -3.24 17.53 -7.10
C ALA A 138 -3.32 18.38 -8.37
N ASP A 139 -3.77 19.64 -8.26
CA ASP A 139 -3.84 20.52 -9.44
C ASP A 139 -2.45 20.74 -10.06
N SER A 140 -1.44 20.90 -9.18
CA SER A 140 -0.03 21.01 -9.51
C SER A 140 0.83 20.50 -8.35
N ILE A 141 2.03 20.02 -8.67
CA ILE A 141 3.03 19.65 -7.67
C ILE A 141 4.19 20.66 -7.77
N PRO A 142 4.38 21.57 -6.80
CA PRO A 142 5.53 22.48 -6.77
C PRO A 142 6.81 21.69 -6.47
N LEU A 143 7.85 21.89 -7.29
CA LEU A 143 9.08 21.08 -7.25
C LEU A 143 10.32 21.87 -6.86
N THR A 144 10.31 23.18 -7.11
CA THR A 144 11.42 24.06 -6.72
C THR A 144 11.15 24.75 -5.39
N GLN A 145 12.22 25.18 -4.73
CA GLN A 145 12.12 25.99 -3.51
C GLN A 145 11.31 27.28 -3.73
N ASP A 146 11.42 27.88 -4.92
CA ASP A 146 10.65 29.08 -5.29
C ASP A 146 9.15 28.77 -5.48
N GLU A 147 8.83 27.69 -6.19
CA GLU A 147 7.44 27.25 -6.37
C GLU A 147 6.79 26.87 -5.02
N LEU A 148 7.54 26.20 -4.14
CA LEU A 148 7.08 25.85 -2.79
C LEU A 148 6.82 27.09 -1.94
N GLU A 149 7.74 28.07 -1.94
CA GLU A 149 7.53 29.34 -1.22
C GLU A 149 6.27 30.05 -1.73
N VAL A 150 6.13 30.21 -3.04
CA VAL A 150 4.96 30.88 -3.64
C VAL A 150 3.67 30.17 -3.25
N PHE A 151 3.65 28.83 -3.35
CA PHE A 151 2.51 28.03 -2.95
C PHE A 151 2.14 28.23 -1.47
N TYR A 152 3.11 28.10 -0.56
CA TYR A 152 2.85 28.19 0.87
C TYR A 152 2.45 29.61 1.29
N VAL A 153 3.12 30.64 0.79
CA VAL A 153 2.78 32.04 1.06
C VAL A 153 1.35 32.35 0.61
N ASN A 154 0.96 31.92 -0.58
CA ASN A 154 -0.41 32.14 -1.07
C ASN A 154 -1.45 31.39 -0.22
N SER A 155 -1.15 30.16 0.17
CA SER A 155 -2.03 29.33 1.00
C SER A 155 -2.23 29.95 2.39
N ILE A 156 -1.16 30.49 3.01
CA ILE A 156 -1.24 31.23 4.28
C ILE A 156 -2.12 32.46 4.16
N LYS A 157 -1.94 33.25 3.09
CA LYS A 157 -2.74 34.47 2.87
C LYS A 157 -4.22 34.16 2.73
N GLN A 158 -4.55 33.07 2.04
CA GLN A 158 -5.93 32.62 1.89
C GLN A 158 -6.52 32.15 3.23
N GLN A 159 -5.74 31.43 4.04
CA GLN A 159 -6.20 30.84 5.29
C GLN A 159 -6.27 31.83 6.46
N TYR A 160 -5.34 32.79 6.52
CA TYR A 160 -5.19 33.74 7.61
C TYR A 160 -5.28 35.17 7.08
N PRO A 161 -6.47 35.78 6.98
CA PRO A 161 -6.61 37.16 6.48
C PRO A 161 -5.96 38.23 7.39
N ASP A 162 -5.65 37.90 8.64
CA ASP A 162 -4.91 38.77 9.58
C ASP A 162 -3.41 38.84 9.24
N SER A 163 -2.93 40.04 8.92
CA SER A 163 -1.55 40.30 8.50
C SER A 163 -0.49 39.89 9.52
N SER A 164 -0.81 39.91 10.82
CA SER A 164 0.16 39.58 11.88
C SER A 164 0.57 38.10 11.86
N LYS A 165 -0.39 37.20 11.62
CA LYS A 165 -0.15 35.75 11.49
C LYS A 165 0.57 35.42 10.18
N GLN A 166 0.22 36.11 9.08
CA GLN A 166 0.89 35.93 7.79
C GLN A 166 2.39 36.17 7.89
N ILE A 167 2.81 37.31 8.48
CA ILE A 167 4.22 37.68 8.61
C ILE A 167 5.04 36.61 9.36
N GLY A 168 4.45 36.03 10.41
CA GLY A 168 5.09 34.96 11.18
C GLY A 168 5.40 33.72 10.34
N TYR A 169 4.39 33.22 9.61
CA TYR A 169 4.55 32.03 8.76
C TYR A 169 5.43 32.29 7.54
N GLU A 170 5.30 33.45 6.87
CA GLU A 170 6.17 33.81 5.74
C GLU A 170 7.66 33.82 6.16
N ARG A 171 7.96 34.31 7.37
CA ARG A 171 9.34 34.29 7.90
C ARG A 171 9.86 32.86 8.08
N ILE A 172 9.03 31.95 8.57
CA ILE A 172 9.38 30.53 8.73
C ILE A 172 9.66 29.91 7.35
N ILE A 173 8.79 30.11 6.37
CA ILE A 173 8.95 29.58 5.01
C ILE A 173 10.24 30.09 4.37
N ARG A 174 10.51 31.40 4.45
CA ARG A 174 11.75 31.97 3.91
C ARG A 174 13.00 31.43 4.59
N ARG A 175 12.97 31.26 5.91
CA ARG A 175 14.08 30.64 6.64
C ARG A 175 14.30 29.21 6.18
N ASP A 176 13.23 28.42 6.08
CA ASP A 176 13.31 27.01 5.68
C ASP A 176 13.77 26.90 4.23
N LYS A 177 13.34 27.80 3.34
CA LYS A 177 13.85 27.94 1.97
C LYS A 177 15.36 28.17 1.93
N LEU A 178 15.85 29.16 2.69
CA LEU A 178 17.28 29.48 2.76
C LEU A 178 18.12 28.31 3.29
N GLN A 179 17.52 27.42 4.07
CA GLN A 179 18.15 26.20 4.57
C GLN A 179 17.97 24.99 3.63
N GLY A 180 17.26 25.15 2.50
CA GLY A 180 16.92 24.04 1.60
C GLY A 180 15.97 23.01 2.22
N LYS A 181 15.18 23.43 3.22
CA LYS A 181 14.28 22.57 4.01
C LYS A 181 12.81 22.69 3.62
N LEU A 182 12.46 23.46 2.58
CA LEU A 182 11.10 23.35 2.05
C LEU A 182 11.00 22.08 1.22
N TYR A 183 10.01 21.27 1.54
CA TYR A 183 9.61 20.10 0.77
C TYR A 183 8.10 20.14 0.56
N PRO A 184 7.56 19.47 -0.48
CA PRO A 184 6.14 19.41 -0.69
C PRO A 184 5.46 18.63 0.43
N ILE A 185 4.55 19.28 1.15
CA ILE A 185 3.69 18.67 2.17
C ILE A 185 2.32 18.51 1.53
N PHE A 186 1.86 17.27 1.37
CA PHE A 186 0.56 16.98 0.78
C PHE A 186 -0.50 16.80 1.85
N ASP A 187 -1.64 17.44 1.67
CA ASP A 187 -2.80 17.19 2.51
C ASP A 187 -3.49 15.90 2.06
N ILE A 188 -3.02 14.78 2.64
CA ILE A 188 -3.58 13.44 2.44
C ILE A 188 -4.59 13.08 3.53
N SER A 189 -4.67 13.88 4.60
CA SER A 189 -5.68 13.69 5.63
C SER A 189 -6.94 14.42 5.20
N ASN A 190 -8.03 13.69 4.95
CA ASN A 190 -9.36 14.32 4.94
C ASN A 190 -9.76 14.90 6.34
N ASP A 191 -8.80 15.01 7.27
CA ASP A 191 -8.99 15.56 8.61
C ASP A 191 -8.80 17.06 8.51
N PHE A 192 -9.83 17.81 8.91
CA PHE A 192 -10.04 19.25 8.72
C PHE A 192 -9.10 20.11 9.58
N ARG A 193 -7.83 19.71 9.70
CA ARG A 193 -6.83 20.46 10.45
C ARG A 193 -6.22 21.52 9.52
N PRO A 194 -5.88 22.70 10.05
CA PRO A 194 -5.40 23.86 9.30
C PRO A 194 -3.96 23.71 8.76
N TYR A 195 -3.56 22.53 8.28
CA TYR A 195 -2.25 22.34 7.66
C TYR A 195 -2.24 22.96 6.27
N ILE A 196 -1.21 23.76 6.01
CA ILE A 196 -0.93 24.40 4.71
C ILE A 196 -0.34 23.32 3.77
N GLY A 197 -1.08 22.23 3.56
CA GLY A 197 -0.68 21.17 2.63
C GLY A 197 -1.15 21.49 1.22
N ILE A 198 -0.48 20.93 0.23
CA ILE A 198 -0.94 20.90 -1.16
C ILE A 198 -2.26 20.13 -1.16
N PRO A 199 -3.39 20.76 -1.55
CA PRO A 199 -4.67 20.08 -1.58
C PRO A 199 -4.61 18.89 -2.51
N THR A 200 -5.11 17.76 -2.03
CA THR A 200 -5.23 16.56 -2.85
C THR A 200 -6.64 16.03 -2.84
N LYS A 201 -7.03 15.37 -3.92
CA LYS A 201 -8.28 14.63 -4.01
C LYS A 201 -7.98 13.17 -4.19
N ARG A 202 -8.48 12.33 -3.29
CA ARG A 202 -8.41 10.88 -3.46
C ARG A 202 -9.26 10.46 -4.67
N VAL A 203 -8.65 9.74 -5.61
CA VAL A 203 -9.34 9.22 -6.82
C VAL A 203 -9.53 7.72 -6.77
N ASP A 204 -8.75 7.01 -5.97
CA ASP A 204 -8.90 5.57 -5.77
C ASP A 204 -8.30 5.11 -4.43
N SER A 205 -8.71 3.93 -3.96
CA SER A 205 -8.22 3.33 -2.71
C SER A 205 -8.38 1.83 -2.68
N ASN A 206 -7.47 1.12 -2.00
CA ASN A 206 -7.51 -0.34 -1.83
C ASN A 206 -7.66 -1.12 -3.15
N ILE A 207 -7.03 -0.60 -4.20
CA ILE A 207 -7.05 -1.25 -5.51
C ILE A 207 -6.20 -2.52 -5.49
N SER A 208 -6.63 -3.54 -6.23
CA SER A 208 -5.72 -4.63 -6.59
C SER A 208 -4.62 -4.03 -7.46
N PHE A 209 -3.43 -3.93 -6.89
CA PHE A 209 -2.29 -3.22 -7.44
C PHE A 209 -1.18 -4.22 -7.72
N ARG A 210 -1.18 -4.80 -8.92
CA ARG A 210 -0.18 -5.78 -9.35
C ARG A 210 0.57 -5.22 -10.57
N PRO A 211 1.40 -4.17 -10.35
CA PRO A 211 2.11 -3.49 -11.42
C PRO A 211 3.11 -4.44 -12.09
N PRO A 212 3.28 -4.37 -13.42
CA PRO A 212 4.06 -5.32 -14.22
C PRO A 212 5.57 -5.08 -14.11
N VAL A 213 6.12 -5.19 -12.91
CA VAL A 213 7.56 -5.04 -12.67
C VAL A 213 8.32 -6.27 -13.15
N SER A 214 9.54 -6.08 -13.63
CA SER A 214 10.41 -7.17 -14.11
C SER A 214 11.86 -6.85 -13.81
N PHE A 215 12.59 -7.87 -13.35
CA PHE A 215 14.02 -7.76 -13.08
C PHE A 215 14.76 -8.98 -13.64
N PRO A 216 15.91 -8.81 -14.28
CA PRO A 216 16.70 -9.93 -14.78
C PRO A 216 17.00 -10.94 -13.67
N LYS A 217 16.77 -12.23 -13.95
CA LYS A 217 17.04 -13.36 -13.04
C LYS A 217 16.25 -13.39 -11.73
N LYS A 218 15.28 -12.49 -11.53
CA LYS A 218 14.38 -12.51 -10.38
C LYS A 218 12.98 -12.89 -10.84
N LYS A 219 12.25 -13.60 -9.98
CA LYS A 219 10.81 -13.86 -10.17
C LYS A 219 10.00 -12.97 -9.25
N ILE A 220 8.83 -12.55 -9.73
CA ILE A 220 7.93 -11.68 -8.98
C ILE A 220 6.80 -12.50 -8.41
N VAL A 221 6.45 -12.21 -7.16
CA VAL A 221 5.25 -12.71 -6.51
C VAL A 221 4.55 -11.53 -5.84
N TYR A 222 3.23 -11.49 -5.86
CA TYR A 222 2.45 -10.41 -5.23
C TYR A 222 1.87 -10.86 -3.88
N LEU A 223 2.05 -10.04 -2.85
CA LEU A 223 1.66 -10.34 -1.47
C LEU A 223 0.16 -10.20 -1.26
N THR A 224 -0.61 -11.19 -1.71
CA THR A 224 -2.04 -11.20 -1.43
C THR A 224 -2.34 -11.39 0.05
N LYS A 225 -3.52 -10.95 0.50
CA LYS A 225 -4.00 -11.24 1.87
C LYS A 225 -3.88 -12.72 2.24
N GLY A 226 -4.17 -13.62 1.30
CA GLY A 226 -4.05 -15.07 1.50
C GLY A 226 -2.59 -15.51 1.74
N TYR A 227 -1.66 -15.07 0.89
CA TYR A 227 -0.24 -15.37 1.08
C TYR A 227 0.34 -14.72 2.34
N LYS A 228 -0.08 -13.50 2.67
CA LYS A 228 0.29 -12.85 3.94
C LYS A 228 -0.15 -13.66 5.15
N GLN A 229 -1.37 -14.19 5.15
CA GLN A 229 -1.85 -15.04 6.24
C GLN A 229 -1.11 -16.38 6.30
N LEU A 230 -0.87 -17.02 5.15
CA LEU A 230 -0.08 -18.25 5.05
C LEU A 230 1.32 -18.05 5.63
N LEU A 231 2.00 -16.95 5.25
CA LEU A 231 3.33 -16.62 5.75
C LEU A 231 3.33 -16.30 7.24
N ASN A 232 2.32 -15.58 7.76
CA ASN A 232 2.16 -15.37 9.21
C ASN A 232 2.05 -16.70 9.95
N ASN A 233 1.19 -17.60 9.48
CA ASN A 233 0.99 -18.92 10.10
C ASN A 233 2.26 -19.77 10.05
N PHE A 234 2.98 -19.73 8.92
CA PHE A 234 4.25 -20.44 8.77
C PHE A 234 5.32 -19.85 9.69
N LEU A 235 5.54 -18.54 9.68
CA LEU A 235 6.62 -17.93 10.45
C LEU A 235 6.35 -17.92 11.96
N GLY A 236 5.09 -17.90 12.39
CA GLY A 236 4.74 -17.69 13.80
C GLY A 236 5.10 -16.28 14.27
N ASN A 237 5.17 -16.09 15.59
CA ASN A 237 5.40 -14.77 16.20
C ASN A 237 6.26 -14.86 17.47
N GLU A 238 7.12 -15.87 17.57
CA GLU A 238 8.03 -16.01 18.71
C GLU A 238 9.17 -14.98 18.59
N HIS A 239 9.31 -14.10 19.59
CA HIS A 239 10.28 -13.01 19.52
C HIS A 239 10.86 -12.57 20.86
N VAL A 240 11.94 -11.80 20.76
CA VAL A 240 12.45 -10.92 21.80
C VAL A 240 11.80 -9.55 21.59
N GLU A 241 11.23 -9.01 22.66
CA GLU A 241 10.61 -7.68 22.66
C GLU A 241 11.65 -6.58 22.47
N LEU A 242 11.21 -5.45 21.92
CA LEU A 242 12.01 -4.24 21.82
C LEU A 242 12.58 -3.87 23.20
N GLY A 243 13.87 -3.50 23.26
CA GLY A 243 14.46 -2.98 24.48
C GLY A 243 14.86 -4.05 25.50
N LYS A 244 14.50 -5.33 25.27
CA LYS A 244 14.62 -6.38 26.30
C LYS A 244 16.07 -6.74 26.64
N GLU A 245 16.95 -6.84 25.65
CA GLU A 245 18.38 -7.13 25.90
C GLU A 245 19.24 -5.85 25.91
N SER A 246 18.79 -4.78 25.25
CA SER A 246 19.34 -3.42 25.34
C SER A 246 18.30 -2.39 24.90
N ILE A 247 18.32 -1.19 25.50
CA ILE A 247 17.41 -0.07 25.18
C ILE A 247 17.44 0.35 23.70
N MET A 248 18.54 0.04 22.99
CA MET A 248 18.71 0.37 21.57
C MET A 248 18.38 -0.80 20.63
N GLN A 249 18.00 -1.96 21.16
CA GLN A 249 17.85 -3.17 20.35
C GLN A 249 16.40 -3.31 19.85
N ALA A 250 16.29 -3.40 18.52
CA ALA A 250 15.06 -3.74 17.82
C ALA A 250 14.50 -5.10 18.28
N ALA A 251 13.18 -5.28 18.21
CA ALA A 251 12.60 -6.60 18.36
C ALA A 251 13.11 -7.53 17.27
N HIS A 252 13.27 -8.82 17.60
CA HIS A 252 13.73 -9.82 16.63
C HIS A 252 13.10 -11.18 16.89
N SER A 253 12.88 -11.95 15.82
CA SER A 253 12.38 -13.31 15.91
C SER A 253 13.37 -14.21 16.65
N LYS A 254 12.87 -15.18 17.43
CA LYS A 254 13.69 -16.21 18.09
C LYS A 254 13.09 -17.60 17.89
N GLY A 255 13.79 -18.63 18.39
CA GLY A 255 13.25 -19.99 18.46
C GLY A 255 12.84 -20.54 17.10
N GLU A 256 11.62 -21.09 16.99
CA GLU A 256 11.13 -21.65 15.73
C GLU A 256 10.85 -20.57 14.68
N SER A 257 10.41 -19.37 15.11
CA SER A 257 10.15 -18.26 14.18
C SER A 257 11.42 -17.82 13.45
N GLU A 258 12.54 -17.73 14.16
CA GLU A 258 13.83 -17.39 13.56
C GLU A 258 14.32 -18.47 12.60
N LYS A 259 14.19 -19.76 12.95
CA LYS A 259 14.59 -20.88 12.07
C LYS A 259 13.79 -20.89 10.77
N ARG A 260 12.47 -20.67 10.86
CA ARG A 260 11.58 -20.60 9.69
C ARG A 260 11.87 -19.38 8.83
N MET A 261 12.14 -18.22 9.44
CA MET A 261 12.61 -17.02 8.73
C MET A 261 13.94 -17.30 8.01
N LYS A 262 14.93 -17.89 8.68
CA LYS A 262 16.23 -18.26 8.07
C LYS A 262 16.05 -19.23 6.90
N PHE A 263 15.12 -20.18 7.01
CA PHE A 263 14.82 -21.12 5.93
C PHE A 263 14.19 -20.46 4.71
N ILE A 264 13.11 -19.67 4.90
CA ILE A 264 12.44 -19.00 3.78
C ILE A 264 13.35 -17.93 3.13
N ASN A 265 14.26 -17.35 3.93
CA ASN A 265 15.22 -16.36 3.46
C ASN A 265 16.28 -16.91 2.48
N LYS A 266 16.28 -18.22 2.23
CA LYS A 266 17.08 -18.85 1.17
C LYS A 266 16.52 -18.59 -0.25
N ALA A 267 15.31 -18.08 -0.37
CA ALA A 267 14.63 -17.84 -1.66
C ALA A 267 14.16 -16.39 -1.82
N VAL A 268 13.74 -15.74 -0.75
CA VAL A 268 13.27 -14.34 -0.69
C VAL A 268 13.91 -13.64 0.50
N LYS A 269 13.66 -12.35 0.73
CA LYS A 269 14.00 -11.69 1.99
C LYS A 269 12.74 -11.24 2.73
N ILE A 270 12.61 -11.72 3.96
CA ILE A 270 11.62 -11.30 4.96
C ILE A 270 12.40 -10.87 6.20
N ILE A 271 11.97 -9.77 6.82
CA ILE A 271 12.55 -9.26 8.07
C ILE A 271 11.48 -9.14 9.16
N TYR A 272 11.91 -9.29 10.41
CA TYR A 272 11.03 -9.11 11.55
C TYR A 272 10.76 -7.61 11.76
N GLY A 273 9.57 -7.26 12.24
CA GLY A 273 9.20 -5.87 12.48
C GLY A 273 10.00 -5.23 13.63
N HIS A 274 10.35 -3.94 13.51
CA HIS A 274 11.15 -3.21 14.48
C HIS A 274 10.56 -3.24 15.89
N TRP A 275 9.24 -3.01 15.96
CA TRP A 275 8.47 -2.95 17.21
C TRP A 275 8.03 -4.33 17.72
N GLY A 276 8.27 -5.38 16.93
CA GLY A 276 7.83 -6.74 17.23
C GLY A 276 6.36 -6.99 16.94
N GLY A 277 5.98 -8.27 16.91
CA GLY A 277 4.60 -8.71 16.70
C GLY A 277 4.15 -8.79 15.23
N TYR A 278 5.04 -8.49 14.28
CA TYR A 278 4.75 -8.56 12.85
C TYR A 278 6.01 -8.84 12.01
N TRP A 279 5.79 -9.15 10.75
CA TRP A 279 6.82 -9.36 9.73
C TRP A 279 6.68 -8.32 8.62
N GLN A 280 7.81 -7.94 8.04
CA GLN A 280 7.88 -7.15 6.81
C GLN A 280 8.18 -8.10 5.65
N TYR A 281 7.23 -8.24 4.75
CA TYR A 281 7.25 -9.25 3.69
C TYR A 281 7.68 -8.67 2.35
N GLU A 282 7.23 -7.44 2.08
CA GLU A 282 7.44 -6.74 0.83
C GLU A 282 8.92 -6.43 0.65
N THR A 283 9.43 -6.71 -0.54
CA THR A 283 10.76 -6.28 -0.97
C THR A 283 10.72 -4.76 -1.14
N TYR A 284 11.54 -4.05 -0.37
CA TYR A 284 11.58 -2.59 -0.38
C TYR A 284 12.14 -2.00 -1.69
N PRO A 285 11.66 -0.82 -2.11
CA PRO A 285 10.74 0.07 -1.39
C PRO A 285 9.25 -0.31 -1.51
N GLN A 286 8.45 -0.01 -0.48
CA GLN A 286 6.99 -0.18 -0.50
C GLN A 286 6.32 1.18 -0.68
N ALA A 287 5.44 1.33 -1.67
CA ALA A 287 4.68 2.56 -1.87
C ALA A 287 3.41 2.58 -1.03
N TYR A 288 3.18 3.65 -0.26
CA TYR A 288 1.95 3.84 0.51
C TYR A 288 0.87 4.52 -0.32
N ASN A 289 1.24 5.59 -0.99
CA ASN A 289 0.36 6.37 -1.84
C ASN A 289 1.14 6.98 -3.00
N ILE A 290 0.39 7.28 -4.06
CA ILE A 290 0.90 7.95 -5.25
C ILE A 290 0.03 9.17 -5.49
N ILE A 291 0.66 10.33 -5.66
CA ILE A 291 0.03 11.61 -5.92
C ILE A 291 0.42 12.03 -7.33
N LEU A 292 -0.55 12.21 -8.21
CA LEU A 292 -0.35 12.63 -9.60
C LEU A 292 -0.75 14.10 -9.74
N ASP A 293 0.01 14.89 -10.48
CA ASP A 293 -0.55 16.18 -10.92
C ASP A 293 -1.65 15.96 -11.97
N SER A 294 -2.60 16.88 -12.04
CA SER A 294 -3.77 16.80 -12.92
C SER A 294 -3.41 16.69 -14.42
N ASN A 295 -2.20 17.14 -14.78
CA ASN A 295 -1.67 17.14 -16.14
C ASN A 295 -0.79 15.92 -16.45
N LEU A 296 -0.63 15.00 -15.50
CA LEU A 296 0.25 13.82 -15.58
C LEU A 296 1.71 14.16 -15.96
N ARG A 297 2.22 15.29 -15.46
CA ARG A 297 3.62 15.71 -15.69
C ARG A 297 4.53 15.30 -14.55
N HIS A 298 4.03 15.32 -13.33
CA HIS A 298 4.77 14.97 -12.13
C HIS A 298 3.97 14.01 -11.26
N ALA A 299 4.70 13.25 -10.47
CA ALA A 299 4.14 12.38 -9.44
C ALA A 299 5.00 12.42 -8.18
N VAL A 300 4.37 12.21 -7.03
CA VAL A 300 5.07 11.94 -5.77
C VAL A 300 4.64 10.57 -5.25
N VAL A 301 5.61 9.77 -4.86
CA VAL A 301 5.39 8.47 -4.21
C VAL A 301 5.87 8.57 -2.77
N HIS A 302 4.96 8.42 -1.80
CA HIS A 302 5.36 8.23 -0.41
C HIS A 302 5.66 6.76 -0.18
N PHE A 303 6.79 6.46 0.43
CA PHE A 303 7.27 5.09 0.51
C PHE A 303 7.93 4.74 1.85
N ARG A 304 8.03 3.42 2.08
CA ARG A 304 8.82 2.77 3.14
C ARG A 304 10.07 2.13 2.56
N HIS A 305 11.15 2.16 3.31
CA HIS A 305 12.34 1.34 3.08
C HIS A 305 12.86 0.82 4.43
N GLY A 306 12.63 -0.46 4.73
CA GLY A 306 13.00 -1.06 6.02
C GLY A 306 12.24 -0.41 7.18
N TYR A 307 12.99 0.19 8.10
CA TYR A 307 12.48 0.94 9.25
C TYR A 307 12.42 2.44 8.99
N GLY A 308 12.65 2.91 7.77
CA GLY A 308 12.50 4.31 7.41
C GLY A 308 11.54 4.50 6.25
N GLY A 309 11.42 5.74 5.82
CA GLY A 309 10.68 6.09 4.63
C GLY A 309 10.78 7.57 4.30
N GLY A 310 10.06 7.95 3.25
CA GLY A 310 10.06 9.31 2.76
C GLY A 310 9.29 9.42 1.45
N TYR A 311 9.80 10.21 0.52
CA TYR A 311 9.11 10.49 -0.73
C TYR A 311 10.06 10.50 -1.92
N ALA A 312 9.55 10.10 -3.08
CA ALA A 312 10.22 10.20 -4.37
C ALA A 312 9.38 11.04 -5.33
N VAL A 313 10.03 11.97 -6.03
CA VAL A 313 9.42 12.79 -7.07
C VAL A 313 9.79 12.20 -8.41
N LEU A 314 8.77 11.99 -9.25
CA LEU A 314 8.94 11.53 -10.62
C LEU A 314 8.44 12.58 -11.60
N LYS A 315 9.08 12.62 -12.77
CA LYS A 315 8.69 13.44 -13.92
C LYS A 315 8.41 12.57 -15.11
N LYS A 316 7.36 12.91 -15.87
CA LYS A 316 7.04 12.27 -17.14
C LYS A 316 7.73 13.01 -18.29
N GLN A 317 8.59 12.32 -19.02
CA GLN A 317 9.26 12.83 -20.23
C GLN A 317 9.16 11.76 -21.33
N ASN A 318 8.79 12.17 -22.54
CA ASN A 318 8.60 11.24 -23.67
C ASN A 318 7.69 10.04 -23.33
N ASN A 319 6.62 10.31 -22.59
CA ASN A 319 5.66 9.32 -22.09
C ASN A 319 6.23 8.27 -21.11
N GLN A 320 7.42 8.50 -20.55
CA GLN A 320 8.06 7.63 -19.56
C GLN A 320 8.25 8.38 -18.24
N TRP A 321 8.05 7.69 -17.13
CA TRP A 321 8.30 8.23 -15.78
C TRP A 321 9.75 7.96 -15.38
N GLY A 322 10.39 8.96 -14.78
CA GLY A 322 11.71 8.83 -14.16
C GLY A 322 11.77 9.55 -12.83
N ILE A 323 12.50 8.98 -11.87
CA ILE A 323 12.79 9.62 -10.59
C ILE A 323 13.72 10.82 -10.85
N ILE A 324 13.34 11.99 -10.34
CA ILE A 324 14.16 13.21 -10.41
C ILE A 324 14.73 13.61 -9.04
N SER A 325 14.07 13.23 -7.96
CA SER A 325 14.58 13.37 -6.60
C SER A 325 13.92 12.33 -5.68
N ALA A 326 14.60 11.98 -4.60
CA ALA A 326 14.05 11.14 -3.55
C ALA A 326 14.78 11.42 -2.23
N GLU A 327 14.05 11.36 -1.14
CA GLU A 327 14.55 11.69 0.20
C GLU A 327 13.93 10.77 1.24
N LEU A 328 14.73 10.33 2.20
CA LEU A 328 14.26 9.67 3.42
C LEU A 328 14.01 10.74 4.47
N THR A 329 12.77 10.86 4.94
CA THR A 329 12.33 11.92 5.85
C THR A 329 12.02 11.43 7.25
N TRP A 330 11.95 10.11 7.46
CA TRP A 330 11.66 9.54 8.78
C TRP A 330 12.30 8.15 8.96
N ILE A 331 12.51 7.80 10.22
CA ILE A 331 12.96 6.49 10.71
C ILE A 331 12.04 6.14 11.89
N GLU A 332 11.66 4.87 12.02
CA GLU A 332 10.92 4.30 13.15
C GLU A 332 11.71 4.39 14.45
#